data_AF-A0A352K061-F1
#
_entry.id   AF-A0A352K061-F1
#
_cell.length_a   1.000
_cell.length_b   1.000
_cell.length_c   1.000
_cell.angle_alpha   90.00
_cell.angle_beta   90.00
_cell.angle_gamma   90.00
#
_symmetry.space_group_name_H-M   'P 1'
#
loop_
_entity.id
_entity.type
_entity.pdbx_description
1 polymer ?
#
loop_
_entity_poly.entity_id
_entity_poly.type
_entity_poly.pdbx_seq_one_letter_code
_entity_poly.pdbx_strand_id
1 'polypeptide(L)' 'ITIHRPPRDGHMAFIKSPDGISIELLQSGDALPPSEPWLSMPNTGSW' A
#
# COMPACT_ATOMS: atom_id res chain seq x y z
N ILE A 1 6.70 -6.46 -7.03
CA ILE A 1 5.42 -5.71 -6.97
C ILE A 1 5.74 -4.31 -6.44
N THR A 2 5.28 -3.26 -7.12
CA THR A 2 5.53 -1.86 -6.72
C THR A 2 4.34 -1.36 -5.92
N ILE A 3 4.58 -0.81 -4.73
CA ILE A 3 3.56 -0.20 -3.89
C ILE A 3 3.47 1.29 -4.19
N HIS A 4 2.31 1.73 -4.67
CA HIS A 4 2.04 3.12 -5.01
C HIS A 4 1.69 3.93 -3.77
N ARG A 5 0.94 3.34 -2.82
CA ARG A 5 0.67 3.92 -1.50
C ARG A 5 0.89 2.84 -0.44
N PRO A 6 1.86 3.00 0.47
CA PRO A 6 2.15 2.02 1.51
C PRO A 6 1.11 2.06 2.64
N PRO A 7 0.93 0.92 3.35
CA PRO A 7 -0.01 0.81 4.46
C PRO A 7 0.56 1.43 5.73
N ARG A 8 0.62 2.78 5.77
CA ARG A 8 1.10 3.52 6.95
C ARG A 8 0.23 3.32 8.18
N ASP A 9 -1.05 2.99 7.95
CA ASP A 9 -2.03 2.63 8.97
C ASP A 9 -2.01 1.14 9.32
N GLY A 10 -1.15 0.34 8.69
CA GLY A 10 -1.06 -1.10 8.88
C GLY A 10 -2.24 -1.89 8.31
N HIS A 11 -3.07 -1.28 7.47
CA HIS A 11 -4.29 -1.91 6.96
C HIS A 11 -4.46 -1.85 5.45
N MET A 12 -4.25 -0.70 4.81
CA MET A 12 -4.59 -0.51 3.39
C MET A 12 -3.39 -0.09 2.54
N ALA A 13 -3.15 -0.77 1.43
CA ALA A 13 -2.14 -0.40 0.43
C ALA A 13 -2.72 -0.33 -0.98
N PHE A 14 -2.05 0.39 -1.88
CA PHE A 14 -2.41 0.43 -3.30
C PHE A 14 -1.27 -0.06 -4.17
N ILE A 15 -1.62 -0.87 -5.16
CA ILE A 15 -0.75 -1.27 -6.27
C ILE A 15 -1.45 -1.00 -7.60
N LYS A 16 -0.67 -1.00 -8.69
CA LYS A 16 -1.20 -0.92 -10.05
C LYS A 16 -0.83 -2.19 -10.82
N SER A 17 -1.79 -2.82 -11.48
CA SER A 17 -1.52 -3.96 -12.34
C SER A 17 -0.76 -3.54 -13.61
N PRO A 18 -0.13 -4.46 -14.35
CA PRO A 18 0.47 -4.17 -15.65
C PRO A 18 -0.53 -3.56 -16.66
N ASP A 19 -1.80 -3.92 -16.55
CA ASP A 19 -2.90 -3.40 -17.39
C ASP A 19 -3.39 -2.01 -16.93
N GLY A 20 -2.75 -1.42 -15.92
CA GLY A 20 -3.06 -0.08 -15.43
C GLY A 20 -4.24 -0.02 -14.46
N ILE A 21 -4.74 -1.16 -13.98
CA ILE A 21 -5.86 -1.21 -13.01
C ILE A 21 -5.33 -0.92 -11.61
N SER A 22 -5.99 0.01 -10.91
CA SER A 22 -5.73 0.28 -9.50
C SER A 22 -6.32 -0.83 -8.63
N ILE A 23 -5.51 -1.41 -7.76
CA ILE A 23 -5.90 -2.48 -6.84
C ILE A 23 -5.68 -1.99 -5.42
N GLU A 24 -6.73 -2.09 -4.62
CA GLU A 24 -6.69 -1.88 -3.17
C GLU A 24 -6.43 -3.21 -2.47
N LEU A 25 -5.41 -3.22 -1.60
CA LEU A 25 -5.05 -4.37 -0.77
C LEU A 25 -5.44 -4.05 0.66
N LEU A 26 -6.35 -4.84 1.22
CA LEU A 26 -6.78 -4.74 2.61
C LEU A 26 -6.22 -5.91 3.42
N GLN A 27 -5.60 -5.58 4.55
CA GLN A 27 -5.17 -6.55 5.53
C GLN A 27 -6.39 -7.22 6.15
N SER A 28 -6.34 -8.54 6.27
CA SER A 28 -7.37 -9.28 6.99
C SER A 28 -7.16 -9.17 8.51
N GLY A 29 -8.24 -8.99 9.25
CA GLY A 29 -8.21 -8.82 10.70
C GLY A 29 -7.84 -7.40 11.12
N ASP A 30 -7.27 -7.27 12.31
CA ASP A 30 -6.91 -5.97 12.87
C ASP A 30 -5.75 -5.31 12.13
N ALA A 31 -5.72 -3.98 12.14
CA ALA A 31 -4.60 -3.21 11.63
C ALA A 31 -3.31 -3.59 12.37
N LEU A 32 -2.26 -3.86 11.60
CA LEU A 32 -0.95 -4.13 12.18
C LEU A 32 -0.34 -2.83 12.74
N PRO A 33 0.54 -2.91 13.75
CA PRO A 33 1.30 -1.75 14.19
C PRO A 33 2.10 -1.13 13.03
N PRO A 34 2.23 0.22 12.98
CA PRO A 34 3.06 0.87 11.98
C PRO A 34 4.48 0.31 11.98
N SER A 35 5.02 0.05 10.80
CA SER A 35 6.31 -0.61 10.64
C SER A 35 7.10 -0.04 9.46
N GLU A 36 8.43 -0.08 9.58
CA GLU A 36 9.33 0.24 8.47
C GLU A 36 9.46 -0.94 7.51
N PRO A 37 9.55 -0.71 6.19
CA PRO A 37 9.71 0.60 5.54
C PRO A 37 8.39 1.34 5.27
N TRP A 38 7.23 0.74 5.56
CA TRP A 38 5.92 1.27 5.13
C TRP A 38 5.61 2.65 5.69
N LEU A 39 6.02 2.90 6.93
CA LEU A 39 5.80 4.16 7.62
C LEU A 39 6.50 5.32 6.90
N SER A 40 7.78 5.15 6.53
CA SER A 40 8.58 6.19 5.88
C SER A 40 8.53 6.17 4.34
N MET A 41 8.07 5.08 3.72
CA MET A 41 8.05 4.93 2.27
C MET A 41 7.18 6.03 1.62
N PRO A 42 7.70 6.78 0.64
CA PRO A 42 6.91 7.78 -0.07
C PRO A 42 5.87 7.10 -0.95
N ASN A 43 4.83 7.84 -1.32
CA ASN A 43 3.95 7.34 -2.38
C ASN A 43 4.70 7.41 -3.72
N THR A 44 4.38 6.49 -4.63
CA THR A 44 4.99 6.42 -5.96
C THR A 44 3.92 6.32 -7.06
N GLY A 45 4.24 6.83 -8.24
CA GLY A 45 3.35 6.81 -9.41
C GLY A 45 2.35 7.98 -9.46
N SER A 46 1.44 7.89 -10.44
CA SER A 46 0.32 8.80 -10.64
C SER A 46 -1.01 8.07 -10.40
N TRP A 47 -1.96 8.79 -9.80
CA TRP A 47 -3.32 8.34 -9.53
C TRP A 47 -4.21 8.60 -10.74
#